data_AF-A0A256H6L5-F1
#
_entry.id   AF-A0A256H6L5-F1
#
_cell.length_a   1.000
_cell.length_b   1.000
_cell.length_c   1.000
_cell.angle_alpha   90.00
_cell.angle_beta   90.00
_cell.angle_gamma   90.00
#
_symmetry.space_group_name_H-M   'P 1'
#
loop_
_entity.id
_entity.type
_entity.pdbx_description
1 polymer ?
#
loop_
_entity_poly.entity_id
_entity_poly.type
_entity_poly.pdbx_seq_one_letter_code
_entity_poly.pdbx_strand_id
1 'polypeptide(L)'
;MSDGPGSVDDADGDAPTNDGQRFDRLPETPDDREVDGRASRREVLDWWDERFGVDPSVFEGYSFWEKGAGKVWIFNGEATDPSGVEAIGMTFLRTRQEHWKPTGRAATRFGRHATRNVVELGPEQAARFAAGDDQDLPEWDGDWGYLIATHEIAGGSAPIGVGLYLYDELRSVVPKGSRADLPVVE
;
A
#
# COMPACT_ATOMS: atom_id res chain seq x y z
N MET A 1 2.51 -61.52 27.27
CA MET A 1 3.53 -60.46 27.27
C MET A 1 3.45 -59.86 25.87
N SER A 2 2.52 -58.93 25.67
CA SER A 2 2.17 -58.42 24.34
C SER A 2 2.72 -57.00 24.21
N ASP A 3 3.58 -56.81 23.22
CA ASP A 3 3.92 -55.53 22.62
C ASP A 3 2.66 -54.85 22.06
N GLY A 4 2.42 -53.60 22.46
CA GLY A 4 1.43 -52.71 21.86
C GLY A 4 2.13 -51.39 21.52
N PRO A 5 2.12 -50.93 20.25
CA PRO A 5 2.99 -49.87 19.79
C PRO A 5 2.50 -48.49 20.20
N GLY A 6 3.49 -47.60 20.30
CA GLY A 6 3.41 -46.23 20.75
C GLY A 6 2.32 -45.38 20.11
N SER A 7 1.79 -44.49 20.93
CA SER A 7 1.09 -43.29 20.53
C SER A 7 1.81 -42.63 19.36
N VAL A 8 1.10 -42.48 18.25
CA VAL A 8 1.47 -41.56 17.18
C VAL A 8 1.30 -40.17 17.77
N ASP A 9 2.42 -39.44 17.89
CA ASP A 9 2.41 -38.00 18.11
C ASP A 9 1.62 -37.36 16.97
N ASP A 10 0.39 -36.92 17.27
CA ASP A 10 -0.34 -35.96 16.46
C ASP A 10 0.46 -34.65 16.48
N ALA A 11 1.35 -34.50 15.51
CA ALA A 11 1.94 -33.22 15.16
C ALA A 11 0.88 -32.36 14.45
N ASP A 12 -0.17 -31.97 15.18
CA ASP A 12 -1.01 -30.83 14.83
C ASP A 12 -0.18 -29.56 15.12
N GLY A 13 0.82 -29.33 14.27
CA GLY A 13 1.50 -28.04 14.20
C GLY A 13 0.49 -27.05 13.62
N ASP A 14 0.04 -26.11 14.45
CA ASP A 14 -0.85 -25.03 14.04
C ASP A 14 -0.30 -24.37 12.76
N ALA A 15 -1.16 -24.04 11.80
CA ALA A 15 -0.74 -23.49 10.52
C ALA A 15 0.14 -22.24 10.72
N PRO A 16 1.17 -21.99 9.89
CA PRO A 16 2.00 -20.79 10.03
C PRO A 16 1.14 -19.52 10.06
N THR A 17 1.39 -18.64 11.03
CA THR A 17 0.66 -17.37 11.20
C THR A 17 1.62 -16.18 11.19
N ASN A 18 1.09 -14.98 10.90
CA ASN A 18 1.86 -13.74 10.91
C ASN A 18 2.29 -13.35 12.33
N ASP A 19 3.56 -12.95 12.49
CA ASP A 19 4.10 -12.40 13.73
C ASP A 19 4.11 -10.85 13.69
N GLY A 20 3.42 -10.22 14.64
CA GLY A 20 3.35 -8.76 14.76
C GLY A 20 4.62 -8.08 15.28
N GLN A 21 5.56 -8.85 15.82
CA GLN A 21 6.78 -8.33 16.46
C GLN A 21 7.98 -8.25 15.50
N ARG A 22 7.91 -8.86 14.32
CA ARG A 22 8.99 -8.90 13.33
C ARG A 22 8.52 -8.59 11.93
N PHE A 23 9.46 -8.34 11.03
CA PHE A 23 9.22 -8.32 9.60
C PHE A 23 9.62 -9.65 9.00
N ASP A 24 8.77 -10.24 8.16
CA ASP A 24 9.21 -11.26 7.20
C ASP A 24 9.09 -10.72 5.78
N ARG A 25 9.98 -11.17 4.92
CA ARG A 25 9.95 -10.83 3.51
C ARG A 25 8.66 -11.35 2.89
N LEU A 26 8.09 -10.60 1.95
CA LEU A 26 6.98 -11.14 1.17
C LEU A 26 7.48 -12.32 0.33
N PRO A 27 6.69 -13.41 0.21
CA PRO A 27 6.97 -14.45 -0.76
C PRO A 27 7.03 -13.86 -2.17
N GLU A 28 7.89 -14.39 -3.04
CA GLU A 28 8.04 -13.84 -4.39
C GLU A 28 6.74 -14.01 -5.20
N THR A 29 6.08 -15.16 -5.06
CA THR A 29 4.82 -15.49 -5.73
C THR A 29 3.77 -16.02 -4.75
N PRO A 30 2.48 -16.09 -5.14
CA PRO A 30 1.44 -16.69 -4.30
C PRO A 30 1.71 -18.14 -3.92
N ASP A 31 2.40 -18.90 -4.78
CA ASP A 31 2.72 -20.31 -4.56
C ASP A 31 3.82 -20.51 -3.50
N ASP A 32 4.63 -19.46 -3.22
CA ASP A 32 5.69 -19.50 -2.21
C ASP A 32 5.17 -19.12 -0.80
N ARG A 33 3.85 -18.96 -0.64
CA ARG A 33 3.21 -18.48 0.58
C ARG A 33 3.14 -19.59 1.65
N GLU A 34 3.79 -19.34 2.79
CA GLU A 34 3.66 -20.19 3.98
C GLU A 34 2.45 -19.81 4.87
N VAL A 35 2.10 -18.53 4.92
CA VAL A 35 0.99 -17.99 5.74
C VAL A 35 -0.19 -17.63 4.84
N ASP A 36 -1.32 -18.31 4.99
CA ASP A 36 -2.50 -18.09 4.14
C ASP A 36 -2.96 -16.61 4.11
N GLY A 37 -3.38 -16.15 2.93
CA GLY A 37 -3.78 -14.76 2.67
C GLY A 37 -2.67 -13.70 2.69
N ARG A 38 -1.40 -14.06 2.94
CA ARG A 38 -0.26 -13.13 2.90
C ARG A 38 0.02 -12.65 1.46
N ALA A 39 0.12 -11.35 1.25
CA ALA A 39 0.45 -10.82 -0.08
C ALA A 39 1.84 -11.28 -0.53
N SER A 40 1.96 -11.66 -1.80
CA SER A 40 3.24 -11.89 -2.46
C SER A 40 3.78 -10.62 -3.12
N ARG A 41 5.09 -10.60 -3.43
CA ARG A 41 5.73 -9.53 -4.21
C ARG A 41 5.00 -9.35 -5.54
N ARG A 42 4.76 -10.44 -6.29
CA ARG A 42 4.09 -10.39 -7.59
C ARG A 42 2.71 -9.72 -7.49
N GLU A 43 1.85 -10.17 -6.57
CA GLU A 43 0.52 -9.57 -6.39
C GLU A 43 0.59 -8.07 -6.05
N VAL A 44 1.57 -7.64 -5.27
CA VAL A 44 1.80 -6.22 -4.95
C VAL A 44 2.17 -5.41 -6.19
N LEU A 45 3.04 -5.93 -7.05
CA LEU A 45 3.45 -5.24 -8.27
C LEU A 45 2.32 -5.20 -9.30
N ASP A 46 1.65 -6.33 -9.52
CA ASP A 46 0.51 -6.45 -10.43
C ASP A 46 -0.59 -5.47 -10.03
N TRP A 47 -0.90 -5.37 -8.73
CA TRP A 47 -1.89 -4.42 -8.24
C TRP A 47 -1.54 -2.95 -8.53
N TRP A 48 -0.26 -2.56 -8.41
CA TRP A 48 0.18 -1.19 -8.71
C TRP A 48 0.17 -0.88 -10.22
N ASP A 49 0.54 -1.86 -11.05
CA ASP A 49 0.46 -1.74 -12.50
C ASP A 49 -1.01 -1.66 -12.96
N GLU A 50 -1.86 -2.56 -12.49
CA GLU A 50 -3.28 -2.57 -12.85
C GLU A 50 -3.99 -1.30 -12.38
N ARG A 51 -3.81 -0.91 -11.11
CA ARG A 51 -4.54 0.23 -10.54
C ARG A 51 -4.01 1.56 -11.04
N PHE A 52 -2.69 1.73 -11.12
CA PHE A 52 -2.08 3.04 -11.37
C PHE A 52 -1.24 3.11 -12.63
N GLY A 53 -1.04 1.98 -13.33
CA GLY A 53 -0.16 1.91 -14.50
C GLY A 53 1.30 2.19 -14.16
N VAL A 54 1.73 1.83 -12.94
CA VAL A 54 3.13 1.96 -12.51
C VAL A 54 3.90 0.71 -12.92
N ASP A 55 4.83 0.88 -13.86
CA ASP A 55 5.64 -0.21 -14.38
C ASP A 55 6.42 -0.94 -13.25
N PRO A 56 6.35 -2.29 -13.18
CA PRO A 56 7.04 -3.07 -12.15
C PRO A 56 8.56 -2.81 -12.04
N SER A 57 9.22 -2.40 -13.14
CA SER A 57 10.66 -2.06 -13.16
C SER A 57 11.02 -0.92 -12.21
N VAL A 58 10.07 -0.03 -11.89
CA VAL A 58 10.22 1.02 -10.86
C VAL A 58 10.63 0.43 -9.51
N PHE A 59 10.25 -0.82 -9.25
CA PHE A 59 10.43 -1.51 -7.98
C PHE A 59 11.57 -2.56 -7.97
N GLU A 60 12.35 -2.70 -9.05
CA GLU A 60 13.43 -3.70 -9.15
C GLU A 60 14.45 -3.62 -8.00
N GLY A 61 14.84 -2.41 -7.61
CA GLY A 61 15.79 -2.18 -6.50
C GLY A 61 15.16 -2.26 -5.10
N TYR A 62 13.89 -2.63 -4.98
CA TYR A 62 13.15 -2.61 -3.73
C TYR A 62 12.76 -4.02 -3.27
N SER A 63 12.85 -4.29 -1.98
CA SER A 63 12.28 -5.45 -1.30
C SER A 63 10.98 -5.08 -0.58
N PHE A 64 10.09 -6.06 -0.41
CA PHE A 64 8.81 -5.90 0.27
C PHE A 64 8.74 -6.78 1.50
N TRP A 65 8.19 -6.22 2.56
CA TRP A 65 8.17 -6.82 3.89
C TRP A 65 6.82 -6.64 4.53
N GLU A 66 6.45 -7.53 5.43
CA GLU A 66 5.24 -7.40 6.22
C GLU A 66 5.53 -7.62 7.70
N LYS A 67 4.92 -6.79 8.53
CA LYS A 67 4.93 -6.89 10.01
C LYS A 67 3.49 -6.91 10.50
N GLY A 68 3.09 -8.00 11.13
CA GLY A 68 1.70 -8.29 11.45
C GLY A 68 0.89 -8.74 10.22
N ALA A 69 -0.39 -8.40 10.17
CA ALA A 69 -1.30 -8.86 9.12
C ALA A 69 -1.84 -7.71 8.25
N GLY A 70 -1.52 -7.78 6.97
CA GLY A 70 -1.97 -6.90 5.90
C GLY A 70 -1.27 -5.54 5.85
N LYS A 71 -0.05 -5.43 6.37
CA LYS A 71 0.72 -4.17 6.44
C LYS A 71 2.05 -4.35 5.72
N VAL A 72 2.03 -4.02 4.44
CA VAL A 72 3.20 -4.10 3.55
C VAL A 72 4.07 -2.85 3.69
N TRP A 73 5.37 -3.07 3.71
CA TRP A 73 6.45 -2.09 3.72
C TRP A 73 7.36 -2.31 2.52
N ILE A 74 8.03 -1.24 2.10
CA ILE A 74 8.96 -1.24 0.98
C ILE A 74 10.29 -0.62 1.43
N PHE A 75 11.40 -1.21 0.98
CA PHE A 75 12.75 -0.77 1.30
C PHE A 75 13.67 -0.95 0.08
N ASN A 76 14.53 0.02 -0.21
CA ASN A 76 15.49 -0.08 -1.31
C ASN A 76 16.74 -0.80 -0.78
N GLY A 77 16.86 -2.09 -1.07
CA GLY A 77 17.90 -2.96 -0.53
C GLY A 77 17.32 -4.18 0.19
N GLU A 78 18.14 -4.79 1.04
CA GLU A 78 17.86 -6.07 1.67
C GLU A 78 18.08 -6.03 3.19
N ALA A 79 17.38 -6.89 3.91
CA ALA A 79 17.50 -7.04 5.36
C ALA A 79 17.54 -8.53 5.73
N THR A 80 17.95 -8.84 6.96
CA THR A 80 17.82 -10.21 7.50
C THR A 80 16.36 -10.63 7.52
N ASP A 81 16.08 -11.88 7.12
CA ASP A 81 14.74 -12.45 7.10
C ASP A 81 14.65 -13.64 8.06
N PRO A 82 13.85 -13.57 9.15
CA PRO A 82 13.05 -12.42 9.57
C PRO A 82 13.89 -11.30 10.23
N SER A 83 13.36 -10.08 10.26
CA SER A 83 13.99 -8.91 10.87
C SER A 83 13.27 -8.43 12.12
N GLY A 84 13.99 -8.31 13.24
CA GLY A 84 13.47 -7.81 14.52
C GLY A 84 13.51 -6.29 14.68
N VAL A 85 13.78 -5.51 13.63
CA VAL A 85 13.84 -4.05 13.72
C VAL A 85 12.44 -3.45 13.89
N GLU A 86 12.39 -2.20 14.39
CA GLU A 86 11.10 -1.53 14.60
C GLU A 86 10.44 -1.05 13.31
N ALA A 87 11.23 -0.63 12.33
CA ALA A 87 10.76 -0.14 11.04
C ALA A 87 11.76 -0.45 9.92
N ILE A 88 11.24 -0.81 8.74
CA ILE A 88 12.01 -1.04 7.50
C ILE A 88 11.46 -0.12 6.42
N GLY A 89 12.29 0.82 5.94
CA GLY A 89 11.90 1.74 4.88
C GLY A 89 10.62 2.52 5.19
N MET A 90 9.57 2.32 4.38
CA MET A 90 8.28 2.99 4.56
C MET A 90 7.10 2.05 4.33
N THR A 91 5.98 2.33 4.99
CA THR A 91 4.73 1.64 4.69
C THR A 91 4.34 1.89 3.24
N PHE A 92 3.88 0.85 2.56
CA PHE A 92 3.61 0.88 1.14
C PHE A 92 2.12 0.68 0.85
N LEU A 93 1.57 -0.43 1.35
CA LEU A 93 0.24 -0.92 1.02
C LEU A 93 -0.45 -1.51 2.26
N ARG A 94 -1.78 -1.53 2.25
CA ARG A 94 -2.62 -2.23 3.23
C ARG A 94 -3.46 -3.27 2.49
N THR A 95 -3.32 -4.53 2.87
CA THR A 95 -3.86 -5.67 2.12
C THR A 95 -4.89 -6.49 2.90
N ARG A 96 -5.22 -6.08 4.14
CA ARG A 96 -6.20 -6.77 4.99
C ARG A 96 -7.66 -6.58 4.55
N GLN A 97 -7.95 -5.48 3.85
CA GLN A 97 -9.30 -5.18 3.36
C GLN A 97 -9.54 -5.89 2.02
N GLU A 98 -10.81 -6.12 1.68
CA GLU A 98 -11.22 -6.72 0.39
C GLU A 98 -10.57 -6.00 -0.80
N HIS A 99 -10.48 -4.67 -0.73
CA HIS A 99 -9.70 -3.87 -1.66
C HIS A 99 -8.44 -3.35 -1.00
N TRP A 100 -7.30 -3.57 -1.64
CA TRP A 100 -6.03 -3.08 -1.15
C TRP A 100 -5.96 -1.56 -1.20
N LYS A 101 -5.37 -0.97 -0.16
CA LYS A 101 -5.28 0.48 0.03
C LYS A 101 -3.83 0.94 -0.01
N PRO A 102 -3.42 1.76 -1.00
CA PRO A 102 -2.08 2.31 -1.03
C PRO A 102 -1.96 3.35 0.09
N THR A 103 -0.76 3.48 0.64
CA THR A 103 -0.52 4.52 1.65
C THR A 103 -0.26 5.86 0.98
N GLY A 104 -0.62 6.97 1.63
CA GLY A 104 -0.29 8.32 1.13
C GLY A 104 1.20 8.50 0.89
N ARG A 105 2.07 7.93 1.75
CA ARG A 105 3.52 7.95 1.53
C ARG A 105 3.92 7.27 0.21
N ALA A 106 3.32 6.12 -0.10
CA ALA A 106 3.60 5.42 -1.35
C ALA A 106 3.12 6.22 -2.57
N ALA A 107 1.92 6.79 -2.49
CA ALA A 107 1.39 7.67 -3.53
C ALA A 107 2.30 8.89 -3.77
N THR A 108 2.72 9.60 -2.72
CA THR A 108 3.66 10.73 -2.84
C THR A 108 5.02 10.29 -3.41
N ARG A 109 5.53 9.12 -3.02
CA ARG A 109 6.86 8.65 -3.42
C ARG A 109 6.92 8.09 -4.84
N PHE A 110 5.89 7.38 -5.29
CA PHE A 110 5.89 6.62 -6.53
C PHE A 110 4.84 7.10 -7.54
N GLY A 111 3.89 7.93 -7.14
CA GLY A 111 2.77 8.36 -7.99
C GLY A 111 3.17 9.18 -9.22
N ARG A 112 4.39 9.73 -9.28
CA ARG A 112 4.91 10.39 -10.49
C ARG A 112 5.07 9.42 -11.68
N HIS A 113 5.10 8.12 -11.41
CA HIS A 113 5.19 7.07 -12.42
C HIS A 113 3.82 6.53 -12.81
N ALA A 114 2.75 6.98 -12.15
CA ALA A 114 1.39 6.52 -12.45
C ALA A 114 0.89 7.16 -13.74
N THR A 115 0.18 6.37 -14.53
CA THR A 115 -0.41 6.76 -15.82
C THR A 115 -1.92 6.61 -15.83
N ARG A 116 -2.51 6.03 -14.78
CA ARG A 116 -3.94 5.77 -14.63
C ARG A 116 -4.39 6.10 -13.21
N ASN A 117 -5.68 6.43 -13.05
CA ASN A 117 -6.27 6.76 -11.75
C ASN A 117 -5.50 7.86 -11.01
N VAL A 118 -5.05 8.86 -11.78
CA VAL A 118 -4.40 10.08 -11.31
C VAL A 118 -5.33 11.25 -11.59
N VAL A 119 -5.63 12.04 -10.56
CA VAL A 119 -6.44 13.26 -10.67
C VAL A 119 -5.59 14.47 -10.35
N GLU A 120 -5.54 15.42 -11.27
CA GLU A 120 -4.91 16.72 -11.03
C GLU A 120 -5.92 17.66 -10.40
N LEU A 121 -5.59 18.17 -9.21
CA LEU A 121 -6.42 19.08 -8.45
C LEU A 121 -5.95 20.52 -8.67
N GLY A 122 -6.91 21.42 -8.89
CA GLY A 122 -6.63 22.86 -8.88
C GLY A 122 -6.21 23.35 -7.47
N PRO A 123 -5.72 24.60 -7.34
CA PRO A 123 -5.23 25.13 -6.07
C PRO A 123 -6.20 24.99 -4.89
N GLU A 124 -7.48 25.30 -5.09
CA GLU A 124 -8.50 25.16 -4.03
C GLU A 124 -8.77 23.70 -3.65
N GLN A 125 -8.88 22.83 -4.67
CA GLN A 125 -9.14 21.40 -4.49
C GLN A 125 -7.96 20.73 -3.76
N ALA A 126 -6.73 21.11 -4.11
CA ALA A 126 -5.51 20.64 -3.46
C ALA A 126 -5.42 21.09 -2.00
N ALA A 127 -5.77 22.35 -1.70
CA ALA A 127 -5.83 22.85 -0.32
C ALA A 127 -6.85 22.09 0.54
N ARG A 128 -8.08 21.87 0.02
CA ARG A 128 -9.11 21.04 0.70
C ARG A 128 -8.64 19.61 0.92
N PHE A 129 -8.00 19.02 -0.11
CA PHE A 129 -7.44 17.68 -0.02
C PHE A 129 -6.38 17.57 1.09
N ALA A 130 -5.46 18.55 1.18
CA ALA A 130 -4.43 18.62 2.20
C ALA A 130 -4.99 18.87 3.62
N ALA A 131 -6.09 19.63 3.73
CA ALA A 131 -6.83 19.81 4.97
C ALA A 131 -7.56 18.52 5.41
N GLY A 132 -7.67 17.53 4.52
CA GLY A 132 -8.33 16.26 4.81
C GLY A 132 -9.84 16.31 4.65
N ASP A 133 -10.33 17.23 3.82
CA ASP A 133 -11.74 17.42 3.50
C ASP A 133 -12.13 16.67 2.22
N ASP A 134 -13.37 16.19 2.20
CA ASP A 134 -13.99 15.55 1.05
C ASP A 134 -14.52 16.63 0.08
N GLN A 135 -14.58 16.31 -1.21
CA GLN A 135 -14.99 17.27 -2.24
C GLN A 135 -15.73 16.60 -3.40
N ASP A 136 -16.71 17.30 -3.95
CA ASP A 136 -17.35 16.91 -5.21
C ASP A 136 -16.32 16.94 -6.34
N LEU A 137 -16.33 15.91 -7.17
CA LEU A 137 -15.48 15.76 -8.35
C LEU A 137 -16.26 15.06 -9.50
N PRO A 138 -17.43 15.58 -9.93
CA PRO A 138 -18.25 14.97 -10.96
C PRO A 138 -17.58 14.96 -12.36
N GLU A 139 -16.53 15.74 -12.55
CA GLU A 139 -15.76 15.78 -13.79
C GLU A 139 -14.86 14.56 -14.02
N TRP A 140 -14.66 13.70 -13.00
CA TRP A 140 -13.85 12.49 -13.13
C TRP A 140 -14.60 11.39 -13.88
N ASP A 141 -14.04 10.96 -15.01
CA ASP A 141 -14.60 9.94 -15.91
C ASP A 141 -13.92 8.56 -15.81
N GLY A 142 -12.93 8.42 -14.92
CA GLY A 142 -12.20 7.18 -14.70
C GLY A 142 -12.81 6.25 -13.65
N ASP A 143 -12.04 5.25 -13.22
CA ASP A 143 -12.54 4.20 -12.33
C ASP A 143 -12.82 4.71 -10.91
N TRP A 144 -13.82 4.12 -10.28
CA TRP A 144 -14.05 4.25 -8.84
C TRP A 144 -12.90 3.64 -8.04
N GLY A 145 -12.71 4.10 -6.80
CA GLY A 145 -11.68 3.59 -5.88
C GLY A 145 -10.56 4.58 -5.61
N TYR A 146 -9.38 4.08 -5.25
CA TYR A 146 -8.25 4.95 -4.88
C TYR A 146 -7.68 5.72 -6.08
N LEU A 147 -7.59 7.04 -5.95
CA LEU A 147 -6.94 7.93 -6.92
C LEU A 147 -5.66 8.52 -6.31
N ILE A 148 -4.62 8.67 -7.11
CA ILE A 148 -3.46 9.50 -6.75
C ILE A 148 -3.84 10.95 -7.07
N ALA A 149 -3.88 11.79 -6.04
CA ALA A 149 -4.09 13.22 -6.22
C ALA A 149 -2.75 13.88 -6.55
N THR A 150 -2.70 14.66 -7.61
CA THR A 150 -1.59 15.52 -7.99
C THR A 150 -1.99 16.98 -7.94
N HIS A 151 -1.00 17.85 -7.83
CA HIS A 151 -1.17 19.29 -7.95
C HIS A 151 0.09 19.88 -8.58
N GLU A 152 -0.05 20.99 -9.30
CA GLU A 152 1.11 21.69 -9.85
C GLU A 152 1.95 22.31 -8.73
N ILE A 153 3.22 21.96 -8.65
CA ILE A 153 4.18 22.51 -7.70
C ILE A 153 5.44 22.89 -8.47
N ALA A 154 5.83 24.16 -8.42
CA ALA A 154 7.00 24.69 -9.12
C ALA A 154 7.02 24.37 -10.64
N GLY A 155 5.86 24.45 -11.30
CA GLY A 155 5.70 24.23 -12.74
C GLY A 155 5.72 22.76 -13.17
N GLY A 156 5.55 21.82 -12.23
CA GLY A 156 5.41 20.40 -12.54
C GLY A 156 4.32 19.74 -11.70
N SER A 157 3.59 18.78 -12.29
CA SER A 157 2.59 17.99 -11.57
C SER A 157 3.28 17.07 -10.56
N ALA A 158 2.95 17.22 -9.28
CA ALA A 158 3.54 16.49 -8.17
C ALA A 158 2.45 15.72 -7.38
N PRO A 159 2.66 14.44 -7.06
CA PRO A 159 1.70 13.70 -6.23
C PRO A 159 1.65 14.24 -4.80
N ILE A 160 0.46 14.63 -4.35
CA ILE A 160 0.22 15.18 -3.00
C ILE A 160 -0.41 14.16 -2.06
N GLY A 161 -0.92 13.04 -2.56
CA GLY A 161 -1.39 11.93 -1.74
C GLY A 161 -2.29 10.95 -2.48
N VAL A 162 -3.13 10.25 -1.72
CA VAL A 162 -4.17 9.36 -2.25
C VAL A 162 -5.52 9.78 -1.68
N GLY A 163 -6.55 9.76 -2.52
CA GLY A 163 -7.96 9.90 -2.15
C GLY A 163 -8.77 8.66 -2.53
N LEU A 164 -9.99 8.54 -2.00
CA LEU A 164 -10.96 7.52 -2.39
C LEU A 164 -12.11 8.17 -3.14
N TYR A 165 -12.27 7.85 -4.42
CA TYR A 165 -13.34 8.36 -5.26
C TYR A 165 -14.52 7.38 -5.31
N LEU A 166 -15.70 7.85 -4.88
CA LEU A 166 -16.96 7.10 -4.86
C LEU A 166 -18.13 8.09 -5.01
N TYR A 167 -19.14 7.75 -5.81
CA TYR A 167 -20.37 8.56 -5.97
C TYR A 167 -20.09 10.03 -6.31
N ASP A 168 -19.20 10.28 -7.27
CA ASP A 168 -18.80 11.62 -7.72
C ASP A 168 -18.14 12.49 -6.64
N GLU A 169 -17.66 11.87 -5.56
CA GLU A 169 -16.99 12.51 -4.43
C GLU A 169 -15.56 11.97 -4.27
N LEU A 170 -14.58 12.85 -4.23
CA LEU A 170 -13.21 12.55 -3.84
C LEU A 170 -13.04 12.74 -2.33
N ARG A 171 -12.90 11.62 -1.62
CA ARG A 171 -12.64 11.63 -0.17
C ARG A 171 -11.15 11.70 0.12
N SER A 172 -10.74 12.66 0.94
CA SER A 172 -9.34 12.76 1.35
C SER A 172 -9.03 11.72 2.43
N VAL A 173 -8.04 10.86 2.18
CA VAL A 173 -7.55 9.91 3.21
C VAL A 173 -6.27 10.39 3.88
N VAL A 174 -6.00 11.70 3.85
CA VAL A 174 -4.89 12.32 4.57
C VAL A 174 -5.07 12.09 6.09
N PRO A 175 -4.11 11.43 6.76
CA PRO A 175 -4.20 11.17 8.20
C PRO A 175 -4.35 12.46 9.00
N LYS A 176 -5.15 12.46 10.07
CA LYS A 176 -5.42 13.66 10.88
C LYS A 176 -4.17 14.43 11.30
N GLY A 177 -3.11 13.73 11.72
CA GLY A 177 -1.84 14.35 12.14
C GLY A 177 -0.94 14.82 11.00
N SER A 178 -1.35 14.61 9.75
CA SER A 178 -0.64 15.06 8.53
C SER A 178 -1.44 16.08 7.73
N ARG A 179 -2.63 16.48 8.22
CA ARG A 179 -3.45 17.51 7.60
C ARG A 179 -2.79 18.86 7.76
N ALA A 180 -2.91 19.69 6.73
CA ALA A 180 -2.37 21.04 6.72
C ALA A 180 -3.41 22.01 6.16
N ASP A 181 -3.59 23.13 6.84
CA ASP A 181 -4.30 24.29 6.31
C ASP A 181 -3.30 25.10 5.48
N LEU A 182 -3.47 25.08 4.16
CA LEU A 182 -2.55 25.68 3.21
C LEU A 182 -3.22 26.89 2.56
N PRO A 183 -2.49 28.01 2.39
CA PRO A 183 -3.00 29.11 1.60
C PRO A 183 -3.21 28.65 0.16
N VAL A 184 -4.30 29.11 -0.47
CA VAL A 184 -4.51 28.93 -1.91
C VAL A 184 -3.59 29.92 -2.63
N VAL A 185 -2.64 29.39 -3.39
CA VAL A 185 -1.72 30.19 -4.20
C VAL A 185 -2.01 29.88 -5.66
N GLU A 186 -2.26 30.92 -6.46
CA GLU A 186 -2.47 30.84 -7.91
C GLU A 186 -1.16 30.62 -8.68
#